data_AF-A0A960AFP0-F1
#
_entry.id   AF-A0A960AFP0-F1
#
_cell.length_a   1.000
_cell.length_b   1.000
_cell.length_c   1.000
_cell.angle_alpha   90.00
_cell.angle_beta   90.00
_cell.angle_gamma   90.00
#
_symmetry.space_group_name_H-M   'P 1'
#
loop_
_entity.id
_entity.type
_entity.pdbx_description
1 polymer ?
#
loop_
_entity_poly.entity_id
_entity_poly.type
_entity_poly.pdbx_seq_one_letter_code
_entity_poly.pdbx_strand_id
1 'polypeptide(L)'
;MRPDLARIPYVDGILTAEQVADSAASIAAMQEPWGAIPWTTGEHVDIWNHVEGAMAMLVGGQVEAAERAYAWIPTMQRADGSFPMKIVGGQPADERGDVNMTAYVAVGLWHHWLVRRDITFVREHWPMVRAALGWVVAQQVPWGGLNYTPTEDYCLLTGNSSIYQSLRAGVALADLLDDPQPEWELAGGRLGHAVREHRDLFEDKSTYSMDWYYPVLGGAVRGQAAFDLLQTRWDEFVVPGMGIHCVDTNPWVTGAETCELAMALDLLGDHRRALS
;
A
#
# COMPACT_ATOMS: atom_id res chain seq x y z
N MET A 1 32.89 -6.43 6.66
CA MET A 1 31.61 -5.74 6.95
C MET A 1 31.24 -4.96 5.70
N ARG A 2 30.10 -5.26 5.06
CA ARG A 2 29.68 -4.50 3.87
C ARG A 2 29.51 -3.02 4.29
N PRO A 3 30.09 -2.04 3.57
CA PRO A 3 30.05 -0.62 3.97
C PRO A 3 28.66 0.03 3.96
N ASP A 4 27.63 -0.69 3.48
CA ASP A 4 26.28 -0.21 3.18
C ASP A 4 25.26 -0.40 4.32
N LEU A 5 25.51 -1.32 5.27
CA LEU A 5 24.54 -1.65 6.33
C LEU A 5 24.27 -0.51 7.32
N ALA A 6 25.18 0.47 7.45
CA ALA A 6 25.06 1.55 8.43
C ALA A 6 23.84 2.48 8.22
N ARG A 7 23.23 2.44 7.03
CA ARG A 7 22.04 3.24 6.68
C ARG A 7 20.76 2.42 6.59
N ILE A 8 20.87 1.09 6.74
CA ILE A 8 19.72 0.18 6.66
C ILE A 8 19.09 0.10 8.06
N PRO A 9 17.76 0.25 8.17
CA PRO A 9 17.09 0.17 9.47
C PRO A 9 17.17 -1.25 10.04
N TYR A 10 17.03 -1.34 11.35
CA TYR A 10 16.98 -2.59 12.10
C TYR A 10 16.07 -2.42 13.30
N VAL A 11 15.62 -3.55 13.84
CA VAL A 11 14.85 -3.63 15.08
C VAL A 11 15.64 -4.52 16.04
N ASP A 12 16.15 -3.93 17.11
CA ASP A 12 17.03 -4.63 18.05
C ASP A 12 16.35 -5.88 18.63
N GLY A 13 17.08 -7.00 18.63
CA GLY A 13 16.58 -8.30 19.07
C GLY A 13 15.56 -8.99 18.16
N ILE A 14 15.11 -8.36 17.06
CA ILE A 14 14.06 -8.89 16.17
C ILE A 14 14.55 -9.04 14.74
N LEU A 15 15.04 -7.95 14.13
CA LEU A 15 15.40 -7.92 12.71
C LEU A 15 16.69 -7.13 12.51
N THR A 16 17.75 -7.79 12.08
CA THR A 16 19.06 -7.14 11.85
C THR A 16 19.09 -6.39 10.53
N ALA A 17 19.97 -5.39 10.41
CA ALA A 17 20.19 -4.67 9.16
C ALA A 17 20.65 -5.59 8.01
N GLU A 18 21.39 -6.67 8.32
CA GLU A 18 21.80 -7.67 7.34
C GLU A 18 20.60 -8.47 6.81
N GLN A 19 19.68 -8.86 7.68
CA GLN A 19 18.44 -9.53 7.27
C GLN A 19 17.58 -8.63 6.37
N VAL A 20 17.44 -7.34 6.71
CA VAL A 20 16.74 -6.37 5.86
C VAL A 20 17.40 -6.25 4.48
N ALA A 21 18.73 -6.14 4.45
CA ALA A 21 19.50 -6.05 3.21
C ALA A 21 19.34 -7.30 2.34
N ASP A 22 19.39 -8.49 2.95
CA ASP A 22 19.25 -9.76 2.24
C ASP A 22 17.82 -9.97 1.72
N SER A 23 16.79 -9.57 2.47
CA SER A 23 15.40 -9.55 1.97
C SER A 23 15.26 -8.63 0.76
N ALA A 24 15.78 -7.40 0.81
CA ALA A 24 15.77 -6.48 -0.33
C ALA A 24 16.54 -7.04 -1.53
N ALA A 25 17.69 -7.68 -1.31
CA ALA A 25 18.46 -8.32 -2.37
C ALA A 25 17.70 -9.48 -3.03
N SER A 26 16.92 -10.25 -2.26
CA SER A 26 16.07 -11.31 -2.83
C SER A 26 14.95 -10.75 -3.73
N ILE A 27 14.36 -9.62 -3.36
CA ILE A 27 13.36 -8.92 -4.19
C ILE A 27 14.02 -8.41 -5.47
N ALA A 28 15.18 -7.77 -5.35
CA ALA A 28 15.94 -7.27 -6.49
C ALA A 28 16.35 -8.39 -7.46
N ALA A 29 16.63 -9.59 -6.96
CA ALA A 29 16.96 -10.75 -7.79
C ALA A 29 15.78 -11.28 -8.62
N MET A 30 14.53 -10.98 -8.22
CA MET A 30 13.32 -11.32 -8.98
C MET A 30 12.91 -10.24 -9.99
N GLN A 31 13.51 -9.05 -9.91
CA GLN A 31 13.18 -7.94 -10.81
C GLN A 31 13.44 -8.31 -12.27
N GLU A 32 12.43 -8.11 -13.11
CA GLU A 32 12.51 -8.38 -14.54
C GLU A 32 13.39 -7.32 -15.25
N PRO A 33 13.94 -7.62 -16.45
CA PRO A 33 14.86 -6.71 -17.15
C PRO A 33 14.29 -5.31 -17.45
N TRP A 34 12.97 -5.18 -17.54
CA TRP A 34 12.27 -3.90 -17.75
C TRP A 34 11.88 -3.18 -16.46
N GLY A 35 12.22 -3.71 -15.28
CA GLY A 35 12.03 -3.06 -13.98
C GLY A 35 10.87 -3.61 -13.14
N ALA A 36 9.96 -4.39 -13.72
CA ALA A 36 8.83 -4.96 -13.00
C ALA A 36 9.26 -5.93 -11.89
N ILE A 37 8.44 -6.04 -10.85
CA ILE A 37 8.66 -6.92 -9.70
C ILE A 37 7.45 -7.84 -9.61
N PRO A 38 7.54 -9.08 -10.10
CA PRO A 38 6.44 -10.02 -10.05
C PRO A 38 6.33 -10.63 -8.65
N TRP A 39 5.20 -11.26 -8.37
CA TRP A 39 5.00 -12.03 -7.13
C TRP A 39 6.06 -13.12 -6.96
N THR A 40 6.46 -13.72 -8.07
CA THR A 40 7.58 -14.65 -8.21
C THR A 40 8.05 -14.58 -9.66
N THR A 41 9.32 -14.89 -9.92
CA THR A 41 9.89 -14.85 -11.28
C THR A 41 9.00 -15.54 -12.32
N GLY A 42 8.56 -14.79 -13.33
CA GLY A 42 7.72 -15.28 -14.43
C GLY A 42 6.21 -15.31 -14.13
N GLU A 43 5.79 -14.98 -12.92
CA GLU A 43 4.38 -14.80 -12.56
C GLU A 43 3.90 -13.36 -12.81
N HIS A 44 2.71 -13.05 -12.32
CA HIS A 44 2.08 -11.77 -12.55
C HIS A 44 2.61 -10.66 -11.64
N VAL A 45 2.41 -9.43 -12.11
CA VAL A 45 2.66 -8.17 -11.43
C VAL A 45 1.33 -7.45 -11.30
N ASP A 46 1.10 -6.86 -10.14
CA ASP A 46 0.13 -5.79 -9.94
C ASP A 46 0.84 -4.58 -9.32
N ILE A 47 0.25 -3.39 -9.47
CA ILE A 47 0.91 -2.14 -9.08
C ILE A 47 1.12 -2.04 -7.56
N TRP A 48 0.26 -2.65 -6.75
CA TRP A 48 0.38 -2.60 -5.31
C TRP A 48 1.61 -3.38 -4.84
N ASN A 49 1.67 -4.69 -5.12
CA ASN A 49 2.78 -5.55 -4.72
C ASN A 49 4.10 -5.07 -5.34
N HIS A 50 4.04 -4.57 -6.57
CA HIS A 50 5.19 -3.97 -7.23
C HIS A 50 5.75 -2.77 -6.45
N VAL A 51 4.90 -1.81 -6.06
CA VAL A 51 5.31 -0.64 -5.30
C VAL A 51 5.86 -1.04 -3.92
N GLU A 52 5.27 -2.01 -3.23
CA GLU A 52 5.79 -2.52 -1.95
C GLU A 52 7.18 -3.16 -2.11
N GLY A 53 7.38 -3.95 -3.17
CA GLY A 53 8.68 -4.50 -3.52
C GLY A 53 9.73 -3.40 -3.77
N ALA A 54 9.34 -2.33 -4.48
CA ALA A 54 10.21 -1.18 -4.71
C ALA A 54 10.53 -0.42 -3.41
N MET A 55 9.55 -0.26 -2.51
CA MET A 55 9.75 0.34 -1.19
C MET A 55 10.70 -0.48 -0.32
N ALA A 56 10.54 -1.82 -0.29
CA ALA A 56 11.41 -2.72 0.44
C ALA A 56 12.86 -2.71 -0.11
N MET A 57 13.02 -2.73 -1.44
CA MET A 57 14.32 -2.58 -2.09
C MET A 57 14.99 -1.26 -1.69
N LEU A 58 14.24 -0.15 -1.68
CA LEU A 58 14.77 1.16 -1.31
C LEU A 58 15.27 1.19 0.14
N VAL A 59 14.48 0.65 1.07
CA VAL A 59 14.81 0.57 2.50
C VAL A 59 16.04 -0.32 2.75
N GLY A 60 16.14 -1.46 2.06
CA GLY A 60 17.29 -2.36 2.16
C GLY A 60 18.50 -1.96 1.31
N GLY A 61 18.53 -0.73 0.77
CA GLY A 61 19.69 -0.17 0.08
C GLY A 61 19.84 -0.53 -1.39
N GLN A 62 18.89 -1.25 -1.99
CA GLN A 62 18.84 -1.58 -3.43
C GLN A 62 18.25 -0.41 -4.25
N VAL A 63 18.87 0.77 -4.13
CA VAL A 63 18.33 2.04 -4.64
C VAL A 63 18.12 2.01 -6.16
N GLU A 64 19.13 1.61 -6.92
CA GLU A 64 19.05 1.58 -8.38
C GLU A 64 17.99 0.57 -8.86
N ALA A 65 17.79 -0.52 -8.13
CA ALA A 65 16.73 -1.49 -8.44
C ALA A 65 15.34 -0.91 -8.15
N ALA A 66 15.17 -0.25 -7.01
CA ALA A 66 13.93 0.45 -6.67
C ALA A 66 13.57 1.53 -7.70
N GLU A 67 14.52 2.38 -8.09
CA GLU A 67 14.27 3.45 -9.07
C GLU A 67 13.95 2.90 -10.46
N ARG A 68 14.55 1.77 -10.88
CA ARG A 68 14.12 1.05 -12.10
C ARG A 68 12.69 0.53 -12.02
N ALA A 69 12.26 0.09 -10.85
CA ALA A 69 10.88 -0.35 -10.63
C ALA A 69 9.90 0.81 -10.82
N TYR A 70 10.14 1.95 -10.19
CA TYR A 70 9.33 3.15 -10.39
C TYR A 70 9.32 3.63 -11.85
N ALA A 71 10.46 3.60 -12.53
CA ALA A 71 10.56 4.00 -13.94
C ALA A 71 9.73 3.10 -14.89
N TRP A 72 9.44 1.87 -14.50
CA TRP A 72 8.60 0.95 -15.26
C TRP A 72 7.12 1.30 -15.17
N ILE A 73 6.62 1.76 -14.01
CA ILE A 73 5.19 1.96 -13.76
C ILE A 73 4.52 2.84 -14.83
N PRO A 74 5.05 4.03 -15.21
CA PRO A 74 4.42 4.88 -16.22
C PRO A 74 4.27 4.21 -17.60
N THR A 75 5.09 3.20 -17.91
CA THR A 75 5.01 2.48 -19.19
C THR A 75 3.75 1.63 -19.32
N MET A 76 3.14 1.27 -18.19
CA MET A 76 1.90 0.49 -18.10
C MET A 76 0.67 1.38 -17.83
N GLN A 77 0.85 2.69 -17.61
CA GLN A 77 -0.26 3.59 -17.33
C GLN A 77 -1.12 3.78 -18.58
N ARG A 78 -2.42 3.59 -18.42
CA ARG A 78 -3.41 3.79 -19.48
C ARG A 78 -3.70 5.28 -19.65
N ALA A 79 -4.25 5.65 -20.81
CA ALA A 79 -4.55 7.05 -21.13
C ALA A 79 -5.56 7.71 -20.18
N ASP A 80 -6.40 6.91 -19.52
CA ASP A 80 -7.36 7.38 -18.50
C ASP A 80 -6.74 7.53 -17.10
N GLY A 81 -5.47 7.14 -16.91
CA GLY A 81 -4.74 7.20 -15.65
C GLY A 81 -4.67 5.89 -14.87
N SER A 82 -5.48 4.89 -15.24
CA SER A 82 -5.52 3.58 -14.59
C SER A 82 -4.34 2.67 -14.98
N PHE A 83 -4.21 1.55 -14.29
CA PHE A 83 -3.27 0.48 -14.63
C PHE A 83 -4.00 -0.85 -14.83
N PRO A 84 -3.46 -1.77 -15.64
CA PRO A 84 -3.97 -3.14 -15.72
C PRO A 84 -3.89 -3.85 -14.35
N MET A 85 -4.97 -4.50 -13.94
CA MET A 85 -5.07 -5.33 -12.72
C MET A 85 -4.02 -6.45 -12.70
N LYS A 86 -3.66 -6.96 -13.88
CA LYS A 86 -2.72 -8.08 -14.00
C LYS A 86 -1.80 -7.89 -15.20
N ILE A 87 -0.50 -7.91 -14.95
CA ILE A 87 0.54 -7.80 -15.97
C ILE A 87 1.42 -9.04 -15.91
N VAL A 88 1.74 -9.65 -17.06
CA VAL A 88 2.60 -10.83 -17.15
C VAL A 88 3.60 -10.61 -18.29
N GLY A 89 4.90 -10.78 -18.03
CA GLY A 89 5.92 -10.61 -19.06
C GLY A 89 5.92 -9.19 -19.67
N GLY A 90 5.61 -8.18 -18.86
CA GLY A 90 5.53 -6.79 -19.30
C GLY A 90 4.34 -6.47 -20.22
N GLN A 91 3.31 -7.33 -20.27
CA GLN A 91 2.09 -7.12 -21.06
C GLN A 91 0.83 -7.26 -20.18
N PRO A 92 -0.20 -6.44 -20.41
CA PRO A 92 -1.49 -6.59 -19.74
C PRO A 92 -2.09 -7.98 -20.02
N ALA A 93 -2.38 -8.73 -18.96
CA ALA A 93 -3.12 -9.99 -19.00
C ALA A 93 -4.59 -9.79 -18.56
N ASP A 94 -4.85 -8.79 -17.71
CA ASP A 94 -6.18 -8.27 -17.40
C ASP A 94 -6.14 -6.74 -17.47
N GLU A 95 -6.86 -6.20 -18.44
CA GLU A 95 -6.87 -4.77 -18.80
C GLU A 95 -7.77 -3.91 -17.91
N ARG A 96 -8.59 -4.54 -17.05
CA ARG A 96 -9.40 -3.80 -16.08
C ARG A 96 -8.47 -3.07 -15.12
N GLY A 97 -8.86 -1.89 -14.66
CA GLY A 97 -8.18 -1.22 -13.55
C GLY A 97 -9.02 -1.31 -12.29
N ASP A 98 -8.38 -1.59 -11.16
CA ASP A 98 -8.98 -1.39 -9.84
C ASP A 98 -8.50 -0.08 -9.21
N VAL A 99 -9.29 0.41 -8.27
CA VAL A 99 -9.04 1.69 -7.60
C VAL A 99 -7.89 1.64 -6.58
N ASN A 100 -7.66 0.51 -5.90
CA ASN A 100 -6.74 0.47 -4.77
C ASN A 100 -5.28 0.31 -5.22
N MET A 101 -5.00 -0.59 -6.17
CA MET A 101 -3.69 -0.74 -6.79
C MET A 101 -3.31 0.51 -7.57
N THR A 102 -4.26 1.11 -8.29
CA THR A 102 -4.03 2.37 -9.03
C THR A 102 -3.65 3.52 -8.09
N ALA A 103 -4.32 3.66 -6.94
CA ALA A 103 -4.03 4.73 -6.00
C ALA A 103 -2.65 4.60 -5.34
N TYR A 104 -2.16 3.38 -5.17
CA TYR A 104 -1.02 3.06 -4.29
C TYR A 104 0.33 3.64 -4.78
N VAL A 105 0.43 4.02 -6.06
CA VAL A 105 1.60 4.75 -6.59
C VAL A 105 1.88 6.06 -5.83
N ALA A 106 0.85 6.68 -5.26
CA ALA A 106 1.00 7.88 -4.42
C ALA A 106 1.75 7.58 -3.12
N VAL A 107 1.44 6.44 -2.48
CA VAL A 107 2.13 5.97 -1.27
C VAL A 107 3.59 5.68 -1.59
N GLY A 108 3.86 4.97 -2.68
CA GLY A 108 5.21 4.66 -3.13
C GLY A 108 6.05 5.91 -3.38
N LEU A 109 5.53 6.87 -4.16
CA LEU A 109 6.27 8.10 -4.46
C LEU A 109 6.50 8.96 -3.22
N TRP A 110 5.50 9.06 -2.33
CA TRP A 110 5.66 9.76 -1.07
C TRP A 110 6.69 9.09 -0.16
N HIS A 111 6.67 7.76 -0.07
CA HIS A 111 7.68 6.98 0.66
C HIS A 111 9.08 7.24 0.10
N HIS A 112 9.24 7.22 -1.24
CA HIS A 112 10.51 7.55 -1.88
C HIS A 112 11.02 8.94 -1.47
N TRP A 113 10.15 9.95 -1.51
CA TRP A 113 10.49 11.29 -1.03
C TRP A 113 10.94 11.30 0.44
N LEU A 114 10.23 10.61 1.33
CA LEU A 114 10.57 10.56 2.75
C LEU A 114 11.95 9.94 3.01
N VAL A 115 12.32 8.91 2.25
CA VAL A 115 13.59 8.19 2.39
C VAL A 115 14.75 8.93 1.70
N ARG A 116 14.55 9.41 0.47
CA ARG A 116 15.63 9.92 -0.41
C ARG A 116 15.73 11.43 -0.47
N ARG A 117 14.63 12.14 -0.20
CA ARG A 117 14.54 13.60 -0.33
C ARG A 117 14.96 14.11 -1.72
N ASP A 118 14.71 13.30 -2.75
CA ASP A 118 14.96 13.66 -4.14
C ASP A 118 13.71 14.28 -4.77
N ILE A 119 13.71 15.61 -4.90
CA ILE A 119 12.60 16.35 -5.48
C ILE A 119 12.52 16.21 -7.00
N THR A 120 13.64 15.92 -7.68
CA THR A 120 13.67 15.72 -9.13
C THR A 120 12.91 14.44 -9.48
N PHE A 121 13.20 13.36 -8.76
CA PHE A 121 12.49 12.09 -8.91
C PHE A 121 10.98 12.24 -8.69
N VAL A 122 10.58 13.02 -7.67
CA VAL A 122 9.17 13.32 -7.39
C VAL A 122 8.52 14.07 -8.55
N ARG A 123 9.18 15.11 -9.09
CA ARG A 123 8.66 15.88 -10.24
C ARG A 123 8.50 15.03 -11.49
N GLU A 124 9.41 14.11 -11.74
CA GLU A 124 9.37 13.21 -12.90
C GLU A 124 8.17 12.23 -12.83
N HIS A 125 7.88 11.68 -11.65
CA HIS A 125 6.79 10.72 -11.46
C HIS A 125 5.45 11.35 -11.08
N TRP A 126 5.42 12.65 -10.77
CA TRP A 126 4.20 13.36 -10.38
C TRP A 126 3.05 13.25 -11.39
N PRO A 127 3.27 13.40 -12.71
CA PRO A 127 2.19 13.28 -13.69
C PRO A 127 1.45 11.93 -13.62
N MET A 128 2.19 10.84 -13.34
CA MET A 128 1.64 9.50 -13.18
C MET A 128 0.72 9.44 -11.95
N VAL A 129 1.18 9.92 -10.79
CA VAL A 129 0.38 9.95 -9.56
C VAL A 129 -0.89 10.79 -9.74
N ARG A 130 -0.77 11.96 -10.38
CA ARG A 130 -1.91 12.85 -10.60
C ARG A 130 -2.96 12.23 -11.52
N ALA A 131 -2.54 11.57 -12.60
CA ALA A 131 -3.47 10.85 -13.47
C ALA A 131 -4.14 9.68 -12.75
N ALA A 132 -3.37 8.90 -11.98
CA ALA A 132 -3.87 7.76 -11.22
C ALA A 132 -4.91 8.16 -10.17
N LEU A 133 -4.61 9.13 -9.31
CA LEU A 133 -5.55 9.59 -8.28
C LEU A 133 -6.75 10.33 -8.87
N GLY A 134 -6.56 11.08 -9.98
CA GLY A 134 -7.66 11.69 -10.71
C GLY A 134 -8.66 10.65 -11.23
N TRP A 135 -8.16 9.53 -11.79
CA TRP A 135 -9.00 8.41 -12.18
C TRP A 135 -9.74 7.83 -10.98
N VAL A 136 -9.02 7.46 -9.91
CA VAL A 136 -9.57 6.84 -8.68
C VAL A 136 -10.71 7.67 -8.10
N VAL A 137 -10.51 8.97 -7.92
CA VAL A 137 -11.54 9.86 -7.32
C VAL A 137 -12.82 9.90 -8.15
N ALA A 138 -12.75 9.67 -9.47
CA ALA A 138 -13.92 9.62 -10.33
C ALA A 138 -14.82 8.38 -10.10
N GLN A 139 -14.36 7.37 -9.35
CA GLN A 139 -15.17 6.20 -8.96
C GLN A 139 -15.91 6.39 -7.63
N GLN A 140 -15.87 7.58 -7.02
CA GLN A 140 -16.50 7.79 -5.72
C GLN A 140 -18.03 7.83 -5.85
N VAL A 141 -18.70 6.99 -5.07
CA VAL A 141 -20.17 6.91 -5.01
C VAL A 141 -20.75 7.92 -4.01
N PRO A 142 -22.06 8.25 -4.07
CA PRO A 142 -22.64 9.33 -3.27
C PRO A 142 -22.45 9.23 -1.75
N TRP A 143 -22.40 8.01 -1.20
CA TRP A 143 -22.19 7.79 0.24
C TRP A 143 -20.70 7.88 0.67
N GLY A 144 -19.76 8.01 -0.27
CA GLY A 144 -18.35 8.32 -0.01
C GLY A 144 -17.36 7.18 -0.28
N GLY A 145 -17.82 5.94 -0.44
CA GLY A 145 -16.98 4.83 -0.90
C GLY A 145 -16.53 5.00 -2.36
N LEU A 146 -15.59 4.17 -2.77
CA LEU A 146 -15.07 4.04 -4.13
C LEU A 146 -15.33 2.63 -4.62
N ASN A 147 -16.01 2.53 -5.75
CA ASN A 147 -16.25 1.23 -6.39
C ASN A 147 -14.92 0.54 -6.68
N TYR A 148 -14.88 -0.79 -6.48
CA TYR A 148 -13.67 -1.58 -6.72
C TYR A 148 -13.10 -1.37 -8.14
N THR A 149 -14.00 -1.21 -9.10
CA THR A 149 -13.76 -1.09 -10.53
C THR A 149 -14.82 -0.15 -11.11
N PRO A 150 -14.61 0.49 -12.28
CA PRO A 150 -15.65 1.27 -12.95
C PRO A 150 -16.92 0.48 -13.30
N THR A 151 -16.83 -0.85 -13.45
CA THR A 151 -17.95 -1.71 -13.88
C THR A 151 -18.64 -2.47 -12.76
N GLU A 152 -18.05 -2.48 -11.56
CA GLU A 152 -18.56 -3.19 -10.40
C GLU A 152 -19.23 -2.17 -9.46
N ASP A 153 -20.37 -2.53 -8.90
CA ASP A 153 -21.23 -1.65 -8.07
C ASP A 153 -21.05 -1.87 -6.57
N TYR A 154 -19.89 -2.37 -6.15
CA TYR A 154 -19.54 -2.58 -4.75
C TYR A 154 -18.20 -1.92 -4.38
N CYS A 155 -18.06 -1.57 -3.10
CA CYS A 155 -16.86 -0.96 -2.53
C CYS A 155 -16.23 -1.92 -1.51
N LEU A 156 -14.92 -2.15 -1.58
CA LEU A 156 -14.19 -2.98 -0.61
C LEU A 156 -13.66 -2.12 0.53
N LEU A 157 -13.92 -2.50 1.80
CA LEU A 157 -13.48 -1.72 2.98
C LEU A 157 -11.95 -1.60 3.06
N THR A 158 -11.24 -2.73 2.91
CA THR A 158 -9.77 -2.76 2.84
C THR A 158 -9.21 -1.84 1.75
N GLY A 159 -9.67 -2.00 0.51
CA GLY A 159 -9.21 -1.19 -0.62
C GLY A 159 -9.46 0.30 -0.41
N ASN A 160 -10.66 0.66 0.08
CA ASN A 160 -11.02 2.04 0.39
C ASN A 160 -10.21 2.63 1.55
N SER A 161 -9.87 1.84 2.55
CA SER A 161 -9.00 2.26 3.65
C SER A 161 -7.58 2.58 3.16
N SER A 162 -7.05 1.79 2.24
CA SER A 162 -5.76 2.10 1.59
C SER A 162 -5.84 3.31 0.67
N ILE A 163 -6.92 3.46 -0.10
CA ILE A 163 -7.08 4.65 -0.95
C ILE A 163 -7.15 5.92 -0.10
N TYR A 164 -7.74 5.87 1.09
CA TYR A 164 -7.69 6.99 2.02
C TYR A 164 -6.23 7.39 2.34
N GLN A 165 -5.35 6.44 2.64
CA GLN A 165 -3.92 6.70 2.81
C GLN A 165 -3.27 7.25 1.53
N SER A 166 -3.56 6.66 0.38
CA SER A 166 -3.04 7.10 -0.92
C SER A 166 -3.43 8.53 -1.25
N LEU A 167 -4.67 8.95 -0.95
CA LEU A 167 -5.11 10.34 -1.11
C LEU A 167 -4.37 11.27 -0.14
N ARG A 168 -4.12 10.86 1.10
CA ARG A 168 -3.29 11.66 2.04
C ARG A 168 -1.85 11.81 1.53
N ALA A 169 -1.27 10.76 0.96
CA ALA A 169 0.06 10.81 0.32
C ALA A 169 0.05 11.71 -0.92
N GLY A 170 -0.99 11.61 -1.76
CA GLY A 170 -1.20 12.46 -2.93
C GLY A 170 -1.31 13.95 -2.59
N VAL A 171 -2.08 14.30 -1.56
CA VAL A 171 -2.18 15.68 -1.06
C VAL A 171 -0.83 16.18 -0.54
N ALA A 172 -0.08 15.36 0.19
CA ALA A 172 1.25 15.75 0.65
C ALA A 172 2.25 15.96 -0.50
N LEU A 173 2.15 15.17 -1.58
CA LEU A 173 2.92 15.37 -2.81
C LEU A 173 2.50 16.66 -3.55
N ALA A 174 1.20 16.94 -3.63
CA ALA A 174 0.66 18.16 -4.22
C ALA A 174 1.17 19.41 -3.49
N ASP A 175 1.13 19.40 -2.15
CA ASP A 175 1.65 20.47 -1.30
C ASP A 175 3.16 20.67 -1.51
N LEU A 176 3.92 19.58 -1.60
CA LEU A 176 5.37 19.63 -1.85
C LEU A 176 5.71 20.28 -3.20
N LEU A 177 4.84 20.12 -4.19
CA LEU A 177 5.04 20.59 -5.56
C LEU A 177 4.34 21.92 -5.87
N ASP A 178 3.58 22.48 -4.93
CA ASP A 178 2.74 23.67 -5.13
C ASP A 178 1.72 23.48 -6.29
N ASP A 179 1.15 22.27 -6.39
CA ASP A 179 0.15 21.86 -7.40
C ASP A 179 -1.14 21.33 -6.73
N PRO A 180 -1.93 22.20 -6.07
CA PRO A 180 -3.03 21.80 -5.20
C PRO A 180 -4.14 21.02 -5.93
N GLN A 181 -4.67 19.98 -5.28
CA GLN A 181 -5.70 19.06 -5.79
C GLN A 181 -6.93 19.03 -4.86
N PRO A 182 -7.77 20.10 -4.83
CA PRO A 182 -8.85 20.24 -3.86
C PRO A 182 -9.92 19.13 -3.93
N GLU A 183 -10.13 18.54 -5.11
CA GLU A 183 -11.03 17.41 -5.31
C GLU A 183 -10.57 16.16 -4.54
N TRP A 184 -9.26 15.93 -4.39
CA TRP A 184 -8.72 14.81 -3.63
C TRP A 184 -8.94 15.00 -2.13
N GLU A 185 -8.80 16.23 -1.62
CA GLU A 185 -9.09 16.54 -0.22
C GLU A 185 -10.57 16.30 0.12
N LEU A 186 -11.48 16.75 -0.75
CA LEU A 186 -12.91 16.53 -0.59
C LEU A 186 -13.27 15.05 -0.67
N ALA A 187 -12.72 14.32 -1.65
CA ALA A 187 -12.92 12.89 -1.80
C ALA A 187 -12.38 12.12 -0.58
N GLY A 188 -11.17 12.45 -0.13
CA GLY A 188 -10.55 11.85 1.06
C GLY A 188 -11.34 12.12 2.33
N GLY A 189 -11.92 13.32 2.48
CA GLY A 189 -12.81 13.66 3.59
C GLY A 189 -14.07 12.78 3.62
N ARG A 190 -14.75 12.64 2.47
CA ARG A 190 -15.93 11.77 2.33
C ARG A 190 -15.58 10.29 2.57
N LEU A 191 -14.49 9.82 1.99
CA LEU A 191 -14.00 8.45 2.12
C LEU A 191 -13.65 8.12 3.57
N GLY A 192 -12.94 9.02 4.26
CA GLY A 192 -12.61 8.85 5.66
C GLY A 192 -13.86 8.79 6.55
N HIS A 193 -14.89 9.59 6.24
CA HIS A 193 -16.18 9.50 6.94
C HIS A 193 -16.88 8.15 6.65
N ALA A 194 -16.89 7.71 5.39
CA ALA A 194 -17.46 6.42 4.99
C ALA A 194 -16.81 5.25 5.74
N VAL A 195 -15.47 5.19 5.79
CA VAL A 195 -14.73 4.13 6.52
C VAL A 195 -15.02 4.16 8.03
N ARG A 196 -15.28 5.33 8.62
CA ARG A 196 -15.58 5.43 10.05
C ARG A 196 -17.03 5.07 10.39
N GLU A 197 -17.98 5.57 9.61
CA GLU A 197 -19.39 5.64 10.00
C GLU A 197 -20.33 4.76 9.17
N HIS A 198 -19.90 4.27 7.99
CA HIS A 198 -20.76 3.55 7.02
C HIS A 198 -20.15 2.22 6.59
N ARG A 199 -19.54 1.49 7.53
CA ARG A 199 -18.84 0.22 7.21
C ARG A 199 -19.79 -0.87 6.69
N ASP A 200 -21.05 -0.81 7.08
CA ASP A 200 -22.13 -1.69 6.65
C ASP A 200 -22.51 -1.52 5.15
N LEU A 201 -22.06 -0.44 4.50
CA LEU A 201 -22.26 -0.22 3.06
C LEU A 201 -21.16 -0.81 2.17
N PHE A 202 -20.05 -1.26 2.76
CA PHE A 202 -19.01 -1.96 2.01
C PHE A 202 -19.38 -3.42 1.83
N GLU A 203 -18.84 -4.05 0.78
CA GLU A 203 -18.98 -5.48 0.55
C GLU A 203 -18.40 -6.25 1.74
N ASP A 204 -19.17 -7.22 2.25
CA ASP A 204 -18.75 -8.01 3.41
C ASP A 204 -17.59 -8.95 3.04
N LYS A 205 -16.39 -8.59 3.51
CA LYS A 205 -15.19 -9.43 3.49
C LYS A 205 -14.70 -9.70 4.90
N SER A 206 -15.61 -9.80 5.89
CA SER A 206 -15.22 -10.00 7.29
C SER A 206 -14.39 -11.25 7.52
N THR A 207 -14.43 -12.27 6.67
CA THR A 207 -13.55 -13.45 6.83
C THR A 207 -12.07 -13.12 6.65
N TYR A 208 -11.74 -11.97 6.04
CA TYR A 208 -10.38 -11.51 5.80
C TYR A 208 -9.92 -10.54 6.91
N SER A 209 -8.72 -10.73 7.43
CA SER A 209 -8.18 -9.89 8.53
C SER A 209 -7.95 -8.44 8.12
N MET A 210 -7.68 -8.20 6.84
CA MET A 210 -7.49 -6.85 6.31
C MET A 210 -8.70 -5.96 6.58
N ASP A 211 -9.93 -6.47 6.42
CA ASP A 211 -11.16 -5.70 6.68
C ASP A 211 -11.31 -5.28 8.15
N TRP A 212 -10.58 -5.95 9.04
CA TRP A 212 -10.53 -5.63 10.46
C TRP A 212 -9.48 -4.55 10.79
N TYR A 213 -8.22 -4.68 10.32
CA TYR A 213 -7.15 -3.75 10.72
C TYR A 213 -6.84 -2.64 9.70
N TYR A 214 -7.21 -2.75 8.42
CA TYR A 214 -6.93 -1.72 7.41
C TYR A 214 -7.56 -0.35 7.70
N PRO A 215 -8.76 -0.24 8.29
CA PRO A 215 -9.29 1.06 8.70
C PRO A 215 -8.35 1.81 9.65
N VAL A 216 -7.54 1.08 10.44
CA VAL A 216 -6.48 1.62 11.31
C VAL A 216 -5.21 1.88 10.52
N LEU A 217 -4.72 0.89 9.77
CA LEU A 217 -3.46 0.99 8.99
C LEU A 217 -3.52 2.14 7.97
N GLY A 218 -4.61 2.23 7.21
CA GLY A 218 -4.87 3.32 6.27
C GLY A 218 -5.07 4.68 6.97
N GLY A 219 -5.27 4.68 8.29
CA GLY A 219 -5.30 5.88 9.12
C GLY A 219 -6.64 6.63 9.14
N ALA A 220 -7.72 6.02 8.64
CA ALA A 220 -9.07 6.59 8.70
C ALA A 220 -9.67 6.52 10.11
N VAL A 221 -9.35 5.46 10.85
CA VAL A 221 -9.74 5.23 12.25
C VAL A 221 -8.50 5.39 13.13
N ARG A 222 -8.57 6.24 14.16
CA ARG A 222 -7.43 6.60 15.02
C ARG A 222 -7.83 6.71 16.49
N GLY A 223 -6.84 6.75 17.37
CA GLY A 223 -7.04 6.94 18.81
C GLY A 223 -7.83 5.78 19.43
N GLN A 224 -8.67 6.08 20.42
CA GLN A 224 -9.41 5.05 21.16
C GLN A 224 -10.28 4.18 20.25
N ALA A 225 -10.95 4.77 19.25
CA ALA A 225 -11.78 4.02 18.31
C ALA A 225 -11.00 2.96 17.52
N ALA A 226 -9.72 3.20 17.25
CA ALA A 226 -8.85 2.22 16.59
C ALA A 226 -8.45 1.08 17.54
N PHE A 227 -8.14 1.40 18.80
CA PHE A 227 -7.91 0.38 19.83
C PHE A 227 -9.13 -0.52 20.01
N ASP A 228 -10.31 0.09 20.18
CA ASP A 228 -11.56 -0.64 20.36
C ASP A 228 -11.85 -1.54 19.16
N LEU A 229 -11.63 -1.03 17.93
CA LEU A 229 -11.77 -1.81 16.70
C LEU A 229 -10.81 -3.02 16.68
N LEU A 230 -9.53 -2.84 17.02
CA LEU A 230 -8.60 -3.96 17.06
C LEU A 230 -8.99 -4.98 18.14
N GLN A 231 -9.60 -4.57 19.25
CA GLN A 231 -10.01 -5.53 20.27
C GLN A 231 -11.17 -6.44 19.85
N THR A 232 -12.02 -6.06 18.88
CA THR A 232 -13.23 -6.83 18.55
C THR A 232 -12.95 -8.22 17.99
N ARG A 233 -11.82 -8.40 17.30
CA ARG A 233 -11.47 -9.64 16.58
C ARG A 233 -10.02 -10.07 16.79
N TRP A 234 -9.42 -9.59 17.87
CA TRP A 234 -8.03 -9.91 18.21
C TRP A 234 -7.80 -11.42 18.32
N ASP A 235 -8.59 -12.11 19.16
CA ASP A 235 -8.44 -13.54 19.42
C ASP A 235 -8.88 -14.42 18.23
N GLU A 236 -9.52 -13.83 17.22
CA GLU A 236 -9.93 -14.53 16.01
C GLU A 236 -8.80 -14.60 14.99
N PHE A 237 -8.08 -13.49 14.77
CA PHE A 237 -7.03 -13.43 13.76
C PHE A 237 -5.63 -13.63 14.32
N VAL A 238 -5.36 -13.22 15.57
CA VAL A 238 -4.02 -13.27 16.16
C VAL A 238 -3.74 -14.63 16.76
N VAL A 239 -2.68 -15.27 16.27
CA VAL A 239 -2.16 -16.54 16.82
C VAL A 239 -0.91 -16.22 17.64
N PRO A 240 -0.96 -16.31 18.98
CA PRO A 240 0.14 -15.93 19.85
C PRO A 240 1.46 -16.62 19.49
N GLY A 241 2.52 -15.84 19.29
CA GLY A 241 3.86 -16.33 18.95
C GLY A 241 4.03 -16.81 17.51
N MET A 242 3.03 -16.65 16.64
CA MET A 242 3.13 -17.02 15.22
C MET A 242 2.89 -15.82 14.28
N GLY A 243 1.86 -15.02 14.52
CA GLY A 243 1.44 -13.94 13.63
C GLY A 243 -0.08 -13.90 13.51
N ILE A 244 -0.61 -13.50 12.36
CA ILE A 244 -2.06 -13.46 12.12
C ILE A 244 -2.53 -14.25 10.91
N HIS A 245 -3.77 -14.69 10.94
CA HIS A 245 -4.45 -15.30 9.80
C HIS A 245 -4.80 -14.23 8.73
N CYS A 246 -4.57 -14.55 7.45
CA CYS A 246 -5.12 -13.78 6.34
C CYS A 246 -6.65 -13.96 6.23
N VAL A 247 -7.10 -15.22 6.32
CA VAL A 247 -8.51 -15.61 6.35
C VAL A 247 -8.75 -16.44 7.61
N ASP A 248 -9.82 -16.14 8.34
CA ASP A 248 -10.22 -16.79 9.61
C ASP A 248 -10.31 -18.33 9.56
N THR A 249 -10.48 -18.90 8.37
CA THR A 249 -10.59 -20.34 8.11
C THR A 249 -9.26 -21.01 7.78
N ASN A 250 -8.18 -20.25 7.55
CA ASN A 250 -6.89 -20.82 7.16
C ASN A 250 -6.14 -21.38 8.37
N PRO A 251 -5.50 -22.56 8.26
CA PRO A 251 -4.74 -23.16 9.36
C PRO A 251 -3.32 -22.60 9.51
N TRP A 252 -2.96 -21.55 8.76
CA TRP A 252 -1.64 -20.91 8.81
C TRP A 252 -1.77 -19.39 8.97
N VAL A 253 -0.71 -18.78 9.50
CA VAL A 253 -0.52 -17.33 9.56
C VAL A 253 0.20 -16.83 8.32
N THR A 254 0.09 -15.54 8.03
CA THR A 254 0.72 -14.90 6.88
C THR A 254 1.63 -13.75 7.30
N GLY A 255 2.82 -13.70 6.69
CA GLY A 255 3.85 -12.72 7.05
C GLY A 255 3.45 -11.29 6.72
N ALA A 256 2.83 -11.06 5.55
CA ALA A 256 2.41 -9.73 5.11
C ALA A 256 1.40 -9.12 6.08
N GLU A 257 0.28 -9.79 6.34
CA GLU A 257 -0.76 -9.30 7.23
C GLU A 257 -0.26 -9.16 8.68
N THR A 258 0.70 -9.99 9.10
CA THR A 258 1.35 -9.84 10.42
C THR A 258 2.14 -8.54 10.50
N CYS A 259 2.96 -8.23 9.49
CA CYS A 259 3.71 -6.98 9.41
C CYS A 259 2.77 -5.76 9.33
N GLU A 260 1.68 -5.88 8.58
CA GLU A 260 0.69 -4.81 8.44
C GLU A 260 -0.05 -4.52 9.75
N LEU A 261 -0.44 -5.54 10.51
CA LEU A 261 -1.01 -5.35 11.85
C LEU A 261 0.03 -4.74 12.81
N ALA A 262 1.29 -5.15 12.74
CA ALA A 262 2.35 -4.55 13.54
C ALA A 262 2.48 -3.04 13.25
N MET A 263 2.44 -2.64 11.98
CA MET A 263 2.40 -1.22 11.59
C MET A 263 1.14 -0.51 12.10
N ALA A 264 -0.03 -1.15 12.03
CA ALA A 264 -1.27 -0.59 12.56
C ALA A 264 -1.20 -0.35 14.08
N LEU A 265 -0.57 -1.26 14.84
CA LEU A 265 -0.34 -1.12 16.28
C LEU A 265 0.66 -0.01 16.60
N ASP A 266 1.75 0.07 15.82
CA ASP A 266 2.77 1.11 15.95
C ASP A 266 2.20 2.52 15.73
N LEU A 267 1.31 2.68 14.73
CA LEU A 267 0.58 3.93 14.47
C LEU A 267 -0.30 4.38 15.65
N LEU A 268 -0.70 3.46 16.53
CA LEU A 268 -1.46 3.75 17.75
C LEU A 268 -0.58 4.01 18.97
N GLY A 269 0.75 3.89 18.82
CA GLY A 269 1.71 3.97 19.92
C GLY A 269 1.81 2.69 20.75
N ASP A 270 1.24 1.57 20.29
CA ASP A 270 1.35 0.27 20.97
C ASP A 270 2.58 -0.52 20.50
N HIS A 271 3.74 0.11 20.63
CA HIS A 271 5.03 -0.45 20.21
C HIS A 271 5.30 -1.80 20.86
N ARG A 272 4.82 -2.03 22.07
CA ARG A 272 5.04 -3.29 22.79
C ARG A 272 4.34 -4.46 22.08
N ARG A 273 3.09 -4.30 21.63
CA ARG A 273 2.39 -5.34 20.87
C ARG A 273 2.87 -5.43 19.42
N ALA A 274 3.31 -4.32 18.83
CA ALA A 274 3.89 -4.33 17.49
C ALA A 274 5.19 -5.17 17.41
N LEU A 275 5.94 -5.26 18.51
CA LEU A 275 7.22 -5.97 18.60
C LEU A 275 7.10 -7.39 19.18
N SER A 276 5.90 -7.86 19.56
CA SER A 276 5.67 -9.15 20.22
C SER A 276 5.14 -10.21 19.28
#